data_AF-A0A2U1MXM1-F1
#
_entry.id   AF-A0A2U1MXM1-F1
#
_cell.length_a   1.000
_cell.length_b   1.000
_cell.length_c   1.000
_cell.angle_alpha   90.00
_cell.angle_beta   90.00
_cell.angle_gamma   90.00
#
_symmetry.space_group_name_H-M   'P 1'
#
loop_
_entity.id
_entity.type
_entity.pdbx_description
1 polymer ?
#
loop_
_entity_poly.entity_id
_entity_poly.type
_entity_poly.pdbx_seq_one_letter_code
_entity_poly.pdbx_strand_id
1 'polypeptide(L)'
;MASSSSSDGAWPCPFRNFHCCPDGEVGNKGTPRLISHIKRLHLSLAERRDMLREALSTDHGLYMAIEETLEVFGQWMCGKCMKLHAISRACHHPDGLVRFIDSDSGHIIGIVKPSIIVPKTNDHEPFVLDVVLLDRVFKAPIVTVKSIPHGCRMAFSQALKTTLYEVVAQPGSIGAWVKLLLLPRCTLQVFKPTNRQESRSGNRKALQNRSILSSLATWGKEDGVAILVKNILDGSGPVPLNQGSVDIQKEKNAGNTNIKAF
;
A
#
# COMPACT_ATOMS: atom_id res chain seq x y z
N MET A 1 -1.42 14.89 36.46
CA MET A 1 -0.12 14.20 36.57
C MET A 1 0.05 13.38 35.31
N ALA A 2 0.84 13.90 34.36
CA ALA A 2 1.15 13.24 33.11
C ALA A 2 2.36 12.34 33.31
N SER A 3 2.20 11.04 33.04
CA SER A 3 3.28 10.06 33.10
C SER A 3 4.17 10.24 31.87
N SER A 4 5.28 10.94 32.07
CA SER A 4 6.42 11.00 31.16
C SER A 4 7.11 9.64 31.10
N SER A 5 6.91 8.89 30.03
CA SER A 5 7.77 7.76 29.70
C SER A 5 9.05 8.31 29.05
N SER A 6 10.06 8.57 29.88
CA SER A 6 11.43 8.84 29.42
C SER A 6 12.00 7.55 28.82
N SER A 7 12.08 7.48 27.51
CA SER A 7 12.88 6.45 26.82
C SER A 7 14.37 6.82 26.91
N ASP A 8 15.01 6.42 28.01
CA ASP A 8 16.45 6.12 28.04
C ASP A 8 16.73 5.05 26.96
N GLY A 9 17.73 5.09 26.09
CA GLY A 9 18.88 5.98 25.94
C GLY A 9 19.84 5.43 24.87
N ALA A 10 19.31 4.78 23.81
CA ALA A 10 20.08 4.23 22.70
C ALA A 10 19.36 4.46 21.37
N TRP A 11 19.87 5.40 20.57
CA TRP A 11 19.40 5.62 19.21
C TRP A 11 20.32 4.84 18.26
N PRO A 12 19.82 3.81 17.55
CA PRO A 12 20.62 3.09 16.59
C PRO A 12 21.00 4.01 15.43
N CYS A 13 22.15 3.77 14.82
CA CYS A 13 22.54 4.54 13.66
C CYS A 13 21.54 4.30 12.52
N PRO A 14 20.99 5.35 11.86
CA PRO A 14 20.06 5.18 10.74
C PRO A 14 20.70 4.45 9.55
N PHE A 15 22.03 4.35 9.53
CA PHE A 15 22.82 3.64 8.53
C PHE A 15 23.20 2.20 8.93
N ARG A 16 22.58 1.57 9.93
CA ARG A 16 22.97 0.23 10.42
C ARG A 16 23.06 -0.87 9.33
N ASN A 17 22.37 -0.69 8.20
CA ASN A 17 22.40 -1.58 7.03
C ASN A 17 23.05 -0.94 5.78
N PHE A 18 23.70 0.21 5.94
CA PHE A 18 24.28 1.01 4.85
C PHE A 18 25.75 1.34 5.17
N HIS A 19 26.65 1.19 4.19
CA HIS A 19 28.11 1.39 4.37
C HIS A 19 28.77 0.57 5.49
N CYS A 20 28.28 -0.65 5.77
CA CYS A 20 28.83 -1.57 6.78
C CYS A 20 29.10 -0.89 8.13
N CYS A 21 28.11 -0.14 8.65
CA CYS A 21 28.22 0.52 9.95
C CYS A 21 28.52 -0.52 11.05
N PRO A 22 29.71 -0.48 11.68
CA PRO A 22 30.14 -1.53 12.61
C PRO A 22 29.40 -1.48 13.96
N ASP A 23 28.87 -0.32 14.34
CA ASP A 23 28.33 -0.03 15.67
C ASP A 23 26.83 0.29 15.62
N GLY A 24 26.01 -0.54 14.95
CA GLY A 24 24.56 -0.31 14.77
C GLY A 24 23.79 0.12 16.05
N GLU A 25 24.37 -0.06 17.24
CA GLU A 25 24.00 0.61 18.48
C GLU A 25 25.17 1.44 19.04
N VAL A 26 25.01 2.76 19.15
CA VAL A 26 25.97 3.59 19.89
C VAL A 26 25.69 3.41 21.38
N GLY A 27 26.36 2.44 22.01
CA GLY A 27 26.11 2.04 23.39
C GLY A 27 25.84 3.19 24.36
N ASN A 28 24.69 3.12 25.03
CA ASN A 28 24.22 3.81 26.25
C ASN A 28 24.56 5.29 26.52
N LYS A 29 25.09 6.08 25.58
CA LYS A 29 25.56 7.46 25.89
C LYS A 29 25.26 8.50 24.80
N GLY A 30 23.97 8.71 24.54
CA GLY A 30 23.39 10.03 24.29
C GLY A 30 23.67 10.76 22.96
N THR A 31 22.93 11.85 22.81
CA THR A 31 22.68 12.61 21.59
C THR A 31 23.95 13.07 20.81
N PRO A 32 25.01 13.58 21.44
CA PRO A 32 26.19 14.11 20.72
C PRO A 32 27.03 13.03 20.02
N ARG A 33 27.04 11.80 20.54
CA ARG A 33 27.88 10.72 19.99
C ARG A 33 27.36 10.22 18.66
N LEU A 34 26.04 10.15 18.47
CA LEU A 34 25.45 9.71 17.21
C LEU A 34 25.73 10.70 16.07
N ILE A 35 25.57 12.00 16.30
CA ILE A 35 25.91 13.02 15.29
C ILE A 35 27.40 12.98 14.95
N SER A 36 28.27 12.82 15.94
CA SER A 36 29.72 12.66 15.69
C SER A 36 30.02 11.39 14.90
N HIS A 37 29.35 10.28 15.20
CA HIS A 37 29.46 9.02 14.47
C HIS A 37 29.04 9.20 13.00
N ILE A 38 27.89 9.81 12.76
CA ILE A 38 27.37 10.09 11.41
C ILE A 38 28.37 10.95 10.62
N LYS A 39 28.84 12.05 11.20
CA LYS A 39 29.82 12.94 10.56
C LYS A 39 31.12 12.21 10.21
N ARG A 40 31.62 11.35 11.11
CA ARG A 40 32.91 10.67 10.95
C ARG A 40 32.86 9.48 10.00
N LEU A 41 31.83 8.64 10.08
CA LEU A 41 31.78 7.38 9.34
C LEU A 41 31.01 7.50 8.02
N HIS A 42 29.99 8.36 7.94
CA HIS A 42 29.12 8.44 6.77
C HIS A 42 29.38 9.68 5.91
N LEU A 43 29.78 10.80 6.52
CA LEU A 43 29.89 12.11 5.82
C LEU A 43 31.33 12.63 5.64
N SER A 44 32.34 11.87 6.08
CA SER A 44 33.75 12.30 6.05
C SER A 44 34.38 12.26 4.66
N LEU A 45 34.02 11.25 3.86
CA LEU A 45 34.57 11.02 2.53
C LEU A 45 33.60 11.48 1.44
N ALA A 46 34.12 12.14 0.40
CA ALA A 46 33.31 12.64 -0.71
C ALA A 46 32.49 11.53 -1.39
N GLU A 47 33.14 10.41 -1.72
CA GLU A 47 32.49 9.23 -2.32
C GLU A 47 31.32 8.71 -1.46
N ARG A 48 31.49 8.67 -0.13
CA ARG A 48 30.42 8.24 0.79
C ARG A 48 29.25 9.21 0.80
N ARG A 49 29.52 10.52 0.69
CA ARG A 49 28.48 11.54 0.58
C ARG A 49 27.67 11.38 -0.70
N ASP A 50 28.33 11.09 -1.82
CA ASP A 50 27.66 10.91 -3.11
C ASP A 50 26.81 9.63 -3.12
N MET A 51 27.36 8.51 -2.66
CA MET A 51 26.60 7.25 -2.47
C MET A 51 25.40 7.46 -1.53
N LEU A 52 25.58 8.21 -0.45
CA LEU A 52 24.50 8.50 0.48
C LEU A 52 23.43 9.40 -0.13
N ARG A 53 23.81 10.40 -0.92
CA ARG A 53 22.86 11.28 -1.62
C ARG A 53 21.99 10.47 -2.58
N GLU A 54 22.60 9.54 -3.31
CA GLU A 54 21.90 8.63 -4.22
C GLU A 54 20.94 7.70 -3.47
N ALA A 55 21.42 7.07 -2.39
CA ALA A 55 20.59 6.21 -1.57
C ALA A 55 19.41 6.97 -0.94
N LEU A 56 19.63 8.20 -0.49
CA LEU A 56 18.56 9.05 0.03
C LEU A 56 17.54 9.46 -1.03
N SER A 57 17.92 9.51 -2.31
CA SER A 57 17.01 9.85 -3.40
C SER A 57 16.15 8.67 -3.85
N THR A 58 16.48 7.45 -3.41
CA THR A 58 15.87 6.20 -3.90
C THR A 58 15.21 5.38 -2.78
N ASP A 59 15.81 5.32 -1.60
CA ASP A 59 15.34 4.54 -0.46
C ASP A 59 14.49 5.40 0.48
N HIS A 60 13.17 5.22 0.40
CA HIS A 60 12.20 5.90 1.26
C HIS A 60 12.42 5.58 2.75
N GLY A 61 12.72 4.33 3.09
CA GLY A 61 12.91 3.92 4.49
C GLY A 61 14.15 4.57 5.11
N LEU A 62 15.25 4.61 4.36
CA LEU A 62 16.46 5.31 4.75
C LEU A 62 16.23 6.81 4.90
N TYR A 63 15.49 7.42 3.97
CA TYR A 63 15.15 8.84 4.03
C TYR A 63 14.37 9.18 5.31
N MET A 64 13.30 8.43 5.59
CA MET A 64 12.48 8.64 6.79
C MET A 64 13.29 8.43 8.08
N ALA A 65 14.12 7.40 8.15
CA ALA A 65 14.95 7.13 9.33
C ALA A 65 15.93 8.27 9.62
N ILE A 66 16.51 8.89 8.59
CA ILE A 66 17.39 10.05 8.75
C ILE A 66 16.58 11.29 9.11
N GLU A 67 15.42 11.50 8.50
CA GLU A 67 14.55 12.64 8.80
C GLU A 67 14.14 12.66 10.28
N GLU A 68 13.66 11.53 10.81
CA GLU A 68 13.30 11.35 12.22
C GLU A 68 14.51 11.56 13.15
N THR A 69 15.67 11.01 12.76
CA THR A 69 16.92 11.26 13.48
C THR A 69 17.14 12.78 13.55
N LEU A 70 17.24 13.46 12.41
CA LEU A 70 17.54 14.89 12.36
C LEU A 70 16.57 15.76 13.16
N GLU A 71 15.28 15.43 13.15
CA GLU A 71 14.26 16.07 13.96
C GLU A 71 14.57 15.96 15.46
N VAL A 72 14.81 14.74 15.96
CA VAL A 72 15.18 14.49 17.37
C VAL A 72 16.45 15.26 17.76
N PHE A 73 17.38 15.43 16.83
CA PHE A 73 18.65 16.11 17.06
C PHE A 73 18.58 17.64 16.87
N GLY A 74 17.45 18.20 16.42
CA GLY A 74 17.34 19.62 16.07
C GLY A 74 18.34 20.04 15.00
N GLN A 75 18.62 19.14 14.05
CA GLN A 75 19.56 19.34 12.96
C GLN A 75 18.87 19.21 11.61
N TRP A 76 19.51 19.74 10.57
CA TRP A 76 19.11 19.52 9.19
C TRP A 76 20.32 19.14 8.34
N MET A 77 20.07 18.44 7.25
CA MET A 77 21.09 18.02 6.29
C MET A 77 20.98 18.84 5.01
N CYS A 78 22.10 19.41 4.55
CA CYS A 78 22.18 20.03 3.25
C CYS A 78 22.46 18.96 2.17
N GLY A 79 21.51 18.74 1.26
CA GLY A 79 21.63 17.80 0.15
C GLY A 79 22.75 18.11 -0.84
N LYS A 80 23.10 19.41 -1.00
CA LYS A 80 24.19 19.82 -1.90
C LYS A 80 25.54 19.31 -1.39
N CYS A 81 25.91 19.58 -0.14
CA CYS A 81 27.23 19.22 0.40
C CYS A 81 27.22 18.03 1.36
N MET A 82 26.05 17.47 1.67
CA MET A 82 25.82 16.39 2.63
C MET A 82 26.37 16.68 4.03
N LYS A 83 26.29 17.95 4.47
CA LYS A 83 26.69 18.37 5.83
C LYS A 83 25.48 18.55 6.73
N LEU A 84 25.69 18.27 8.02
CA LEU A 84 24.72 18.50 9.08
C LEU A 84 24.90 19.87 9.72
N HIS A 85 23.80 20.57 9.92
CA HIS A 85 23.72 21.90 10.50
C HIS A 85 22.69 21.92 11.62
N ALA A 86 22.88 22.78 12.62
CA ALA A 86 21.79 23.09 13.55
C ALA A 86 20.70 23.87 12.79
N ILE A 87 19.43 23.74 13.20
CA ILE A 87 18.29 24.45 12.60
C ILE A 87 18.54 25.97 12.46
N SER A 88 19.22 26.59 13.42
CA SER A 88 19.56 28.02 13.42
C SER A 88 20.70 28.42 12.47
N ARG A 89 21.36 27.46 11.81
CA ARG A 89 22.56 27.70 10.99
C ARG A 89 22.28 27.47 9.52
N ALA A 90 22.74 28.40 8.69
CA ALA A 90 22.75 28.25 7.23
C ALA A 90 23.96 27.43 6.76
N CYS A 91 23.83 26.81 5.58
CA CYS A 91 24.94 26.22 4.85
C CYS A 91 25.45 27.20 3.78
N HIS A 92 26.76 27.45 3.78
CA HIS A 92 27.41 28.34 2.84
C HIS A 92 27.98 27.57 1.65
N HIS A 93 27.63 28.02 0.45
CA HIS A 93 28.14 27.50 -0.80
C HIS A 93 28.61 28.66 -1.71
N PRO A 94 29.46 28.38 -2.71
CA PRO A 94 29.89 29.40 -3.66
C PRO A 94 28.73 30.05 -4.44
N ASP A 95 27.64 29.32 -4.66
CA ASP A 95 26.43 29.74 -5.36
C ASP A 95 25.37 30.38 -4.46
N GLY A 96 25.61 30.47 -3.14
CA GLY A 96 24.74 31.16 -2.21
C GLY A 96 24.55 30.47 -0.86
N LEU A 97 23.52 30.91 -0.13
CA LEU A 97 23.16 30.40 1.20
C LEU A 97 21.96 29.46 1.12
N VAL A 98 22.09 28.28 1.70
CA VAL A 98 20.96 27.36 1.93
C VAL A 98 20.57 27.47 3.40
N ARG A 99 19.29 27.69 3.69
CA ARG A 99 18.75 27.77 5.05
C ARG A 99 17.76 26.65 5.30
N PHE A 100 17.65 26.23 6.54
CA PHE A 100 16.52 25.44 6.98
C PHE A 100 15.24 26.28 6.86
N ILE A 101 14.20 25.71 6.27
CA ILE A 101 12.88 26.31 6.15
C ILE A 101 11.92 25.36 6.84
N ASP A 102 11.42 25.79 8.00
CA ASP A 102 10.42 25.03 8.75
C ASP A 102 9.13 24.97 7.91
N SER A 103 8.97 23.85 7.21
CA SER A 103 7.94 23.61 6.20
C SER A 103 7.78 22.10 6.03
N ASP A 104 6.74 21.68 5.31
CA ASP A 104 6.48 20.27 4.98
C ASP A 104 7.62 19.56 4.21
N SER A 105 8.72 20.26 3.88
CA SER A 105 9.87 19.74 3.13
C SER A 105 10.86 18.91 3.97
N GLY A 106 10.71 18.88 5.30
CA GLY A 106 11.49 18.00 6.18
C GLY A 106 12.89 18.50 6.53
N HIS A 107 13.63 17.67 7.28
CA HIS A 107 14.97 18.01 7.79
C HIS A 107 16.10 17.76 6.78
N ILE A 108 15.80 17.35 5.55
CA ILE A 108 16.77 17.08 4.48
C ILE A 108 16.48 18.02 3.31
N ILE A 109 17.31 19.05 3.14
CA ILE A 109 17.05 20.12 2.17
C ILE A 109 17.84 19.88 0.88
N GLY A 110 17.14 19.86 -0.26
CA GLY A 110 17.78 19.70 -1.58
C GLY A 110 18.02 18.27 -2.02
N ILE A 111 17.48 17.29 -1.28
CA ILE A 111 17.25 15.92 -1.77
C ILE A 111 15.75 15.72 -1.81
N VAL A 112 15.24 15.32 -2.98
CA VAL A 112 13.81 15.03 -3.14
C VAL A 112 13.47 13.82 -2.28
N LYS A 113 12.50 13.97 -1.38
CA LYS A 113 11.95 12.86 -0.61
C LYS A 113 11.50 11.76 -1.58
N PRO A 114 12.03 10.54 -1.50
CA PRO A 114 11.57 9.45 -2.34
C PRO A 114 10.09 9.27 -2.04
N SER A 115 9.23 9.61 -2.98
CA SER A 115 7.85 9.13 -2.93
C SER A 115 7.92 7.61 -2.92
N ILE A 116 6.99 6.96 -2.21
CA ILE A 116 6.72 5.55 -2.48
C ILE A 116 6.16 5.53 -3.91
N ILE A 117 7.04 5.45 -4.90
CA ILE A 117 6.66 5.38 -6.30
C ILE A 117 6.04 4.00 -6.45
N VAL A 118 4.71 3.95 -6.29
CA VAL A 118 3.90 3.09 -7.14
C VAL A 118 4.23 3.52 -8.57
N PRO A 119 4.70 2.64 -9.45
CA PRO A 119 5.15 3.03 -10.78
C PRO A 119 4.07 3.83 -11.49
N LYS A 120 4.44 5.02 -11.97
CA LYS A 120 3.62 5.80 -12.91
C LYS A 120 3.53 5.01 -14.21
N THR A 121 2.41 4.35 -14.44
CA THR A 121 2.00 3.87 -15.75
C THR A 121 1.04 4.89 -16.37
N ASN A 122 1.48 5.47 -17.49
CA ASN A 122 0.74 6.06 -18.61
C ASN A 122 -0.62 6.74 -18.38
N ASP A 123 -0.73 8.02 -18.78
CA ASP A 123 -1.83 8.74 -19.49
C ASP A 123 -3.28 8.22 -19.44
N HIS A 124 -3.66 7.52 -18.40
CA HIS A 124 -5.03 7.28 -17.99
C HIS A 124 -5.27 8.12 -16.76
N GLU A 125 -6.42 8.80 -16.76
CA GLU A 125 -6.98 9.50 -15.61
C GLU A 125 -6.59 8.79 -14.30
N PRO A 126 -5.90 9.48 -13.36
CA PRO A 126 -5.35 8.83 -12.18
C PRO A 126 -6.43 8.00 -11.49
N PHE A 127 -6.18 6.70 -11.30
CA PHE A 127 -7.11 5.86 -10.55
C PHE A 127 -7.06 6.28 -9.07
N VAL A 128 -7.98 7.17 -8.69
CA VAL A 128 -8.06 7.71 -7.33
C VAL A 128 -8.94 6.81 -6.47
N LEU A 129 -8.38 6.34 -5.36
CA LEU A 129 -9.12 5.63 -4.30
C LEU A 129 -9.75 6.65 -3.35
N ASP A 130 -10.92 7.18 -3.73
CA ASP A 130 -11.69 8.13 -2.94
C ASP A 130 -13.04 7.58 -2.48
N VAL A 131 -13.77 8.42 -1.74
CA VAL A 131 -15.10 8.11 -1.21
C VAL A 131 -16.14 7.99 -2.34
N VAL A 132 -15.94 8.69 -3.46
CA VAL A 132 -16.86 8.65 -4.61
C VAL A 132 -16.79 7.30 -5.31
N LEU A 133 -15.59 6.76 -5.51
CA LEU A 133 -15.37 5.42 -6.04
C LEU A 133 -15.98 4.36 -5.11
N LEU A 134 -15.77 4.50 -3.80
CA LEU A 134 -16.33 3.59 -2.80
C LEU A 134 -17.86 3.55 -2.89
N ASP A 135 -18.51 4.72 -2.94
CA ASP A 135 -19.97 4.84 -3.09
C ASP A 135 -20.47 4.16 -4.37
N ARG A 136 -19.80 4.38 -5.52
CA ARG A 136 -20.13 3.72 -6.78
C ARG A 136 -20.05 2.19 -6.70
N VAL A 137 -18.98 1.66 -6.11
CA VAL A 137 -18.81 0.21 -5.93
C VAL A 137 -19.83 -0.36 -4.95
N PHE A 138 -20.23 0.40 -3.93
CA PHE A 138 -21.22 -0.04 -2.94
C PHE A 138 -22.64 -0.06 -3.53
N LYS A 139 -22.94 0.86 -4.45
CA LYS A 139 -24.19 0.87 -5.23
C LYS A 139 -24.26 -0.21 -6.30
N ALA A 140 -23.12 -0.73 -6.76
CA ALA A 140 -23.12 -1.83 -7.72
C ALA A 140 -23.78 -3.10 -7.13
N PRO A 141 -24.58 -3.86 -7.91
CA PRO A 141 -25.27 -5.07 -7.46
C PRO A 141 -24.30 -6.27 -7.35
N ILE A 142 -23.37 -6.19 -6.39
CA ILE A 142 -22.37 -7.23 -6.14
C ILE A 142 -22.92 -8.25 -5.16
N VAL A 143 -22.98 -9.50 -5.60
CA VAL A 143 -23.31 -10.65 -4.74
C VAL A 143 -22.01 -11.26 -4.24
N THR A 144 -21.78 -11.24 -2.93
CA THR A 144 -20.61 -11.88 -2.30
C THR A 144 -20.98 -13.22 -1.67
N VAL A 145 -20.00 -14.10 -1.51
CA VAL A 145 -20.21 -15.37 -0.79
C VAL A 145 -20.60 -15.13 0.67
N LYS A 146 -21.44 -15.99 1.23
CA LYS A 146 -21.87 -15.92 2.65
C LYS A 146 -20.72 -16.18 3.64
N SER A 147 -19.73 -16.96 3.21
CA SER A 147 -18.56 -17.33 4.01
C SER A 147 -17.38 -17.58 3.09
N ILE A 148 -16.19 -17.21 3.54
CA ILE A 148 -14.95 -17.43 2.78
C ILE A 148 -14.72 -18.95 2.64
N PRO A 149 -14.61 -19.48 1.41
CA PRO A 149 -14.32 -20.90 1.20
C PRO A 149 -13.00 -21.29 1.87
N HIS A 150 -12.94 -22.50 2.42
CA HIS A 150 -11.80 -22.95 3.22
C HIS A 150 -10.46 -22.77 2.48
N GLY A 151 -10.40 -23.14 1.19
CA GLY A 151 -9.19 -22.99 0.36
C GLY A 151 -8.77 -21.54 0.07
N CYS A 152 -9.64 -20.55 0.30
CA CYS A 152 -9.32 -19.14 0.11
C CYS A 152 -8.90 -18.40 1.40
N ARG A 153 -9.14 -19.00 2.58
CA ARG A 153 -9.03 -18.29 3.87
C ARG A 153 -7.65 -17.70 4.12
N MET A 154 -6.59 -18.45 3.82
CA MET A 154 -5.22 -17.97 4.02
C MET A 154 -4.88 -16.80 3.10
N ALA A 155 -5.19 -16.91 1.81
CA ALA A 155 -4.96 -15.82 0.86
C ALA A 155 -5.78 -14.57 1.21
N PHE A 156 -7.03 -14.74 1.63
CA PHE A 156 -7.86 -13.62 2.10
C PHE A 156 -7.29 -13.01 3.38
N SER A 157 -6.87 -13.83 4.35
CA SER A 157 -6.26 -13.33 5.59
C SER A 157 -4.98 -12.56 5.34
N GLN A 158 -4.16 -12.97 4.38
CA GLN A 158 -2.96 -12.25 3.98
C GLN A 158 -3.32 -10.91 3.34
N ALA A 159 -4.27 -10.89 2.39
CA ALA A 159 -4.73 -9.65 1.77
C ALA A 159 -5.31 -8.68 2.82
N LEU A 160 -6.15 -9.17 3.74
CA LEU A 160 -6.72 -8.37 4.83
C LEU A 160 -5.63 -7.82 5.75
N LYS A 161 -4.66 -8.64 6.13
CA LYS A 161 -3.53 -8.22 6.98
C LYS A 161 -2.72 -7.11 6.31
N THR A 162 -2.40 -7.26 5.02
CA THR A 162 -1.68 -6.22 4.26
C THR A 162 -2.46 -4.92 4.22
N THR A 163 -3.76 -4.97 3.88
CA THR A 163 -4.57 -3.75 3.79
C THR A 163 -4.79 -3.09 5.15
N LEU A 164 -4.88 -3.87 6.24
CA LEU A 164 -4.92 -3.32 7.60
C LEU A 164 -3.61 -2.63 7.99
N TYR A 165 -2.45 -3.19 7.60
CA TYR A 165 -1.18 -2.51 7.85
C TYR A 165 -1.06 -1.19 7.10
N GLU A 166 -1.60 -1.07 5.88
CA GLU A 166 -1.64 0.21 5.17
C GLU A 166 -2.43 1.27 5.96
N VAL A 167 -3.58 0.89 6.54
CA VAL A 167 -4.39 1.79 7.38
C VAL A 167 -3.65 2.16 8.67
N VAL A 168 -3.00 1.20 9.32
CA VAL A 168 -2.24 1.44 10.55
C VAL A 168 -1.04 2.37 10.28
N ALA A 169 -0.36 2.18 9.15
CA ALA A 169 0.77 3.03 8.75
C ALA A 169 0.32 4.45 8.37
N GLN A 170 -0.88 4.59 7.80
CA GLN A 170 -1.40 5.88 7.32
C GLN A 170 -2.89 6.05 7.67
N PRO A 171 -3.23 6.30 8.95
CA PRO A 171 -4.63 6.38 9.38
C PRO A 171 -5.38 7.58 8.80
N GLY A 172 -4.68 8.63 8.36
CA GLY A 172 -5.25 9.77 7.64
C GLY A 172 -5.50 9.54 6.14
N SER A 173 -5.04 8.41 5.59
CA SER A 173 -5.15 8.13 4.16
C SER A 173 -6.53 7.57 3.80
N ILE A 174 -7.33 8.38 3.11
CA ILE A 174 -8.63 7.94 2.56
C ILE A 174 -8.44 6.69 1.68
N GLY A 175 -7.38 6.66 0.87
CA GLY A 175 -7.11 5.53 -0.02
C GLY A 175 -6.87 4.21 0.71
N ALA A 176 -6.19 4.23 1.86
CA ALA A 176 -5.97 3.05 2.69
C ALA A 176 -7.30 2.50 3.25
N TRP A 177 -8.15 3.39 3.76
CA TRP A 177 -9.49 3.03 4.23
C TRP A 177 -10.39 2.50 3.11
N VAL A 178 -10.40 3.16 1.95
CA VAL A 178 -11.17 2.73 0.78
C VAL A 178 -10.73 1.34 0.32
N LYS A 179 -9.41 1.08 0.22
CA LYS A 179 -8.91 -0.28 -0.08
C LYS A 179 -9.41 -1.31 0.92
N LEU A 180 -9.37 -1.02 2.22
CA LEU A 180 -9.85 -1.95 3.25
C LEU A 180 -11.32 -2.32 3.05
N LEU A 181 -12.16 -1.32 2.76
CA LEU A 181 -13.59 -1.49 2.56
C LEU A 181 -13.93 -2.17 1.22
N LEU A 182 -13.12 -1.96 0.20
CA LEU A 182 -13.28 -2.59 -1.12
C LEU A 182 -12.86 -4.06 -1.15
N LEU A 183 -11.88 -4.48 -0.34
CA LEU A 183 -11.33 -5.83 -0.34
C LEU A 183 -12.39 -6.94 -0.42
N PRO A 184 -13.38 -7.04 0.48
CA PRO A 184 -14.39 -8.09 0.42
C PRO A 184 -15.30 -7.98 -0.83
N ARG A 185 -15.62 -6.77 -1.28
CA ARG A 185 -16.47 -6.54 -2.46
C ARG A 185 -15.76 -6.93 -3.75
N CYS A 186 -14.46 -6.67 -3.85
CA CYS A 186 -13.65 -6.99 -5.01
C CYS A 186 -13.25 -8.47 -5.10
N THR A 187 -13.03 -9.13 -3.96
CA THR A 187 -12.40 -10.47 -3.95
C THR A 187 -13.34 -11.63 -3.64
N LEU A 188 -14.48 -11.39 -2.97
CA LEU A 188 -15.39 -12.44 -2.51
C LEU A 188 -16.67 -12.57 -3.35
N GLN A 189 -16.63 -12.14 -4.61
CA GLN A 189 -17.79 -12.19 -5.51
C GLN A 189 -18.24 -13.63 -5.82
N VAL A 190 -19.54 -13.83 -5.94
CA VAL A 190 -20.12 -15.11 -6.37
C VAL A 190 -19.83 -15.31 -7.86
N PHE A 191 -19.21 -16.44 -8.17
CA PHE A 191 -18.99 -16.88 -9.55
C PHE A 191 -20.34 -17.11 -10.23
N LYS A 192 -20.54 -16.47 -11.39
CA LYS A 192 -21.72 -16.62 -12.24
C LYS A 192 -21.42 -17.66 -13.33
N PRO A 193 -22.02 -18.87 -13.28
CA PRO A 193 -21.88 -19.86 -14.34
C PRO A 193 -22.47 -19.34 -15.65
N THR A 194 -21.77 -19.58 -16.75
CA THR A 194 -22.20 -19.19 -18.11
C THR A 194 -22.79 -20.34 -18.90
N ASN A 195 -22.53 -21.59 -18.48
CA ASN A 195 -23.01 -22.78 -19.17
C ASN A 195 -23.45 -23.89 -18.20
N ARG A 196 -24.08 -24.93 -18.77
CA ARG A 196 -24.63 -26.06 -18.01
C ARG A 196 -23.55 -26.87 -17.28
N GLN A 197 -22.33 -26.97 -17.83
CA GLN A 197 -21.24 -27.71 -17.21
C GLN A 197 -20.72 -27.01 -15.95
N GLU A 198 -20.62 -25.69 -15.99
CA GLU A 198 -20.22 -24.85 -14.85
C GLU A 198 -21.29 -24.82 -13.74
N SER A 199 -22.56 -24.99 -14.13
CA SER A 199 -23.69 -25.01 -13.19
C SER A 199 -23.76 -26.29 -12.35
N ARG A 200 -23.05 -27.36 -12.75
CA ARG A 200 -22.99 -28.61 -11.98
C ARG A 200 -22.30 -28.35 -10.63
N SER A 201 -22.92 -28.79 -9.54
CA SER A 201 -22.52 -28.47 -8.16
C SER A 201 -21.02 -28.67 -7.86
N GLY A 202 -20.43 -29.79 -8.31
CA GLY A 202 -19.01 -30.07 -8.14
C GLY A 202 -18.10 -29.03 -8.83
N ASN A 203 -18.41 -28.70 -10.09
CA ASN A 203 -17.67 -27.71 -10.86
C ASN A 203 -17.88 -26.30 -10.29
N ARG A 204 -19.11 -25.96 -9.90
CA ARG A 204 -19.45 -24.64 -9.35
C ARG A 204 -18.62 -24.29 -8.12
N LYS A 205 -18.43 -25.22 -7.19
CA LYS A 205 -17.63 -25.00 -5.98
C LYS A 205 -16.15 -24.79 -6.31
N ALA A 206 -15.59 -25.61 -7.21
CA ALA A 206 -14.21 -25.48 -7.65
C ALA A 206 -13.98 -24.15 -8.39
N LEU A 207 -14.89 -23.77 -9.29
CA LEU A 207 -14.85 -22.51 -10.04
C LEU A 207 -15.00 -21.29 -9.12
N GLN A 208 -15.88 -21.36 -8.12
CA GLN A 208 -16.00 -20.31 -7.11
C GLN A 208 -14.69 -20.10 -6.34
N ASN A 209 -14.04 -21.18 -5.91
CA ASN A 209 -12.76 -21.12 -5.20
C ASN A 209 -11.67 -20.53 -6.10
N ARG A 210 -11.56 -21.02 -7.34
CA ARG A 210 -10.60 -20.51 -8.32
C ARG A 210 -10.83 -19.03 -8.65
N SER A 211 -12.08 -18.61 -8.79
CA SER A 211 -12.44 -17.21 -9.04
C SER A 211 -11.98 -16.31 -7.90
N ILE A 212 -12.25 -16.69 -6.65
CA ILE A 212 -11.84 -15.90 -5.48
C ILE A 212 -10.30 -15.83 -5.37
N LEU A 213 -9.61 -16.96 -5.55
CA LEU A 213 -8.15 -16.99 -5.52
C LEU A 213 -7.53 -16.12 -6.63
N SER A 214 -8.13 -16.13 -7.82
CA SER A 214 -7.71 -15.24 -8.91
C SER A 214 -7.93 -13.77 -8.57
N SER A 215 -9.07 -13.40 -7.98
CA SER A 215 -9.31 -12.03 -7.53
C SER A 215 -8.35 -11.61 -6.41
N LEU A 216 -8.02 -12.50 -5.47
CA LEU A 216 -7.03 -12.23 -4.40
C LEU A 216 -5.61 -12.08 -4.96
N ALA A 217 -5.22 -12.92 -5.93
CA ALA A 217 -3.93 -12.78 -6.61
C ALA A 217 -3.84 -11.48 -7.41
N THR A 218 -4.95 -11.06 -8.04
CA THR A 218 -5.03 -9.76 -8.71
C THR A 218 -4.96 -8.62 -7.71
N TRP A 219 -5.64 -8.71 -6.56
CA TRP A 219 -5.61 -7.69 -5.51
C TRP A 219 -4.19 -7.35 -5.04
N GLY A 220 -3.30 -8.35 -4.96
CA GLY A 220 -1.90 -8.15 -4.52
C GLY A 220 -0.98 -7.52 -5.57
N LYS A 221 -1.45 -7.18 -6.78
CA LYS A 221 -0.67 -6.51 -7.82
C LYS A 221 -0.79 -4.99 -7.72
N GLU A 222 0.19 -4.27 -8.28
CA GLU A 222 0.24 -2.79 -8.25
C GLU A 222 -1.05 -2.13 -8.76
N ASP A 223 -1.55 -2.54 -9.94
CA ASP A 223 -2.82 -2.04 -10.52
C ASP A 223 -4.03 -2.95 -10.21
N GLY A 224 -3.86 -3.88 -9.27
CA GLY A 224 -4.81 -4.95 -8.99
C GLY A 224 -6.20 -4.46 -8.61
N VAL A 225 -6.25 -3.47 -7.72
CA VAL A 225 -7.49 -2.88 -7.22
C VAL A 225 -8.24 -2.18 -8.34
N ALA A 226 -7.55 -1.43 -9.20
CA ALA A 226 -8.13 -0.74 -10.34
C ALA A 226 -8.81 -1.70 -11.30
N ILE A 227 -8.13 -2.80 -11.64
CA ILE A 227 -8.67 -3.86 -12.51
C ILE A 227 -9.94 -4.46 -11.91
N LEU A 228 -9.94 -4.79 -10.61
CA LEU A 228 -11.10 -5.41 -9.95
C LEU A 228 -12.29 -4.45 -9.85
N VAL A 229 -12.04 -3.19 -9.54
CA VAL A 229 -13.09 -2.16 -9.48
C VAL A 229 -13.68 -1.91 -10.86
N LYS A 230 -12.84 -1.79 -11.90
CA LYS A 230 -13.30 -1.66 -13.28
C LYS A 230 -14.21 -2.84 -13.68
N ASN A 231 -13.81 -4.07 -13.40
CA ASN A 231 -14.61 -5.26 -13.71
C ASN A 231 -15.99 -5.24 -13.02
N ILE A 232 -16.07 -4.72 -11.79
CA ILE A 232 -17.34 -4.55 -11.07
C ILE A 232 -18.22 -3.51 -11.77
N LEU A 233 -17.65 -2.35 -12.11
CA LEU A 233 -18.40 -1.24 -12.67
C LEU A 233 -18.82 -1.51 -14.12
N ASP A 234 -17.96 -2.10 -14.93
CA ASP A 234 -18.27 -2.51 -16.31
C ASP A 234 -19.33 -3.63 -16.34
N GLY A 235 -19.27 -4.56 -15.37
CA GLY A 235 -20.30 -5.59 -15.18
C GLY A 235 -21.64 -5.07 -14.63
N SER A 236 -21.72 -3.80 -14.25
CA SER A 236 -22.92 -3.13 -13.70
C SER A 236 -23.64 -2.22 -14.69
N GLY A 237 -23.22 -2.19 -15.96
CA GLY A 237 -23.84 -1.38 -17.00
C GLY A 237 -25.35 -1.64 -17.12
N PRO A 238 -26.16 -0.59 -17.40
CA PRO A 238 -27.59 -0.75 -17.60
C PRO A 238 -27.83 -1.66 -18.80
N VAL A 239 -28.54 -2.76 -18.56
CA VAL A 239 -29.16 -3.53 -19.64
C VAL A 239 -30.01 -2.55 -20.46
N PRO A 240 -29.82 -2.44 -21.79
CA PRO A 240 -30.72 -1.64 -22.61
C PRO A 240 -32.12 -2.23 -22.49
N LEU A 241 -33.02 -1.48 -21.85
CA LEU A 241 -34.44 -1.65 -22.02
C LEU A 241 -34.74 -1.34 -23.49
N ASN A 242 -34.96 -2.39 -24.29
CA ASN A 242 -35.91 -2.25 -25.37
C ASN A 242 -36.80 -3.49 -25.47
N GLN A 243 -38.08 -3.18 -25.34
CA GLN A 243 -39.25 -4.04 -25.45
C GLN A 243 -39.24 -4.86 -26.74
N GLY A 244 -39.73 -6.09 -26.61
CA GLY A 244 -40.15 -6.95 -27.70
C GLY A 244 -40.81 -8.20 -27.13
N SER A 245 -41.94 -8.04 -26.45
CA SER A 245 -42.90 -9.11 -26.14
C SER A 245 -43.26 -9.85 -27.43
N VAL A 246 -43.28 -11.18 -27.48
CA VAL A 246 -44.45 -12.07 -27.29
C VAL A 246 -43.89 -13.44 -27.79
N ASP A 247 -43.96 -14.59 -27.12
CA ASP A 247 -45.19 -15.32 -26.84
C ASP A 247 -44.99 -16.46 -25.83
N ILE A 248 -46.09 -16.79 -25.15
CA ILE A 248 -46.22 -17.81 -24.12
C ILE A 248 -46.54 -19.15 -24.78
N GLN A 249 -45.80 -20.22 -24.45
CA GLN A 249 -46.37 -21.57 -24.44
C GLN A 249 -45.98 -22.33 -23.16
N LYS A 250 -47.00 -22.50 -22.32
CA LYS A 250 -47.09 -23.53 -21.28
C LYS A 250 -47.15 -24.89 -21.96
N GLU A 251 -46.38 -25.85 -21.48
CA GLU A 251 -46.81 -27.24 -21.49
C GLU A 251 -46.40 -27.95 -20.20
N LYS A 252 -47.41 -28.54 -19.55
CA LYS A 252 -47.34 -29.33 -18.32
C LYS A 252 -47.26 -30.82 -18.70
N ASN A 253 -46.69 -31.58 -17.76
CA ASN A 253 -46.88 -33.02 -17.52
C ASN A 253 -46.28 -34.01 -18.52
N ALA A 254 -45.33 -34.82 -18.04
CA ALA A 254 -45.65 -36.16 -17.54
C ALA A 254 -44.44 -36.70 -16.75
N GLY A 255 -44.70 -37.28 -15.59
CA GLY A 255 -43.68 -37.98 -14.81
C GLY A 255 -43.27 -39.30 -15.46
N ASN A 256 -42.08 -39.76 -15.12
CA ASN A 256 -41.90 -41.16 -14.72
C ASN A 256 -40.62 -41.34 -13.91
N THR A 257 -40.84 -41.79 -12.69
CA THR A 257 -39.88 -42.39 -11.76
C THR A 257 -39.27 -43.65 -12.38
N ASN A 258 -37.96 -43.83 -12.22
CA ASN A 258 -37.31 -45.14 -12.22
C ASN A 258 -36.18 -45.12 -11.20
N ILE A 259 -36.49 -45.54 -9.97
CA ILE A 259 -35.50 -45.97 -8.98
C ILE A 259 -35.43 -47.49 -9.09
N LYS A 260 -34.26 -48.04 -9.43
CA LYS A 260 -33.92 -49.43 -9.19
C LYS A 260 -33.24 -49.51 -7.83
N ALA A 261 -33.81 -50.31 -6.93
CA ALA A 261 -33.24 -50.64 -5.64
C ALA A 261 -32.16 -51.72 -5.78
N PHE A 262 -31.11 -51.58 -4.99
CA PHE A 262 -30.39 -52.69 -4.35
C PHE A 262 -30.52 -52.47 -2.83
#